data_AF-A0A847NBL6-F1
#
_entry.id   AF-A0A847NBL6-F1
#
_cell.length_a   1.000
_cell.length_b   1.000
_cell.length_c   1.000
_cell.angle_alpha   90.00
_cell.angle_beta   90.00
_cell.angle_gamma   90.00
#
_symmetry.space_group_name_H-M   'P 1'
#
loop_
_entity.id
_entity.type
_entity.pdbx_description
1 polymer ?
#
loop_
_entity_poly.entity_id
_entity_poly.type
_entity_poly.pdbx_seq_one_letter_code
_entity_poly.pdbx_strand_id
1 'polypeptide(L)'
;MEGESFYILFPNVTEGLKLEKLLKKEAIKYTIVPTPRELSKSCGICIMYEFRDESLIKRIVEEHGIRTEGFKSLTKRKAAVKFI
;
A
#
# COMPACT_ATOMS: atom_id res chain seq x y z
N MET A 1 14.94 -6.56 -16.24
CA MET A 1 14.52 -5.49 -15.30
C MET A 1 13.58 -6.13 -14.30
N GLU A 2 14.07 -6.41 -13.10
CA GLU A 2 13.25 -6.97 -12.01
C GLU A 2 12.28 -5.89 -11.53
N GLY A 3 10.98 -6.13 -11.68
CA GLY A 3 9.94 -5.21 -11.25
C GLY A 3 9.80 -5.23 -9.72
N GLU A 4 10.28 -4.20 -9.06
CA GLU A 4 10.02 -3.95 -7.64
C GLU A 4 8.62 -3.35 -7.50
N SER A 5 7.80 -3.94 -6.62
CA SER A 5 6.47 -3.44 -6.32
C SER A 5 6.49 -2.81 -4.93
N PHE A 6 5.91 -1.61 -4.81
CA PHE A 6 5.90 -0.87 -3.57
C PHE A 6 4.51 -0.95 -2.95
N TYR A 7 4.47 -1.14 -1.65
CA TYR A 7 3.26 -1.36 -0.87
C TYR A 7 3.24 -0.46 0.35
N ILE A 8 2.07 0.04 0.69
CA ILE A 8 1.82 0.82 1.89
C ILE A 8 0.97 -0.03 2.80
N LEU A 9 1.52 -0.30 3.98
CA LEU A 9 0.81 -0.93 5.06
C LEU A 9 0.11 0.16 5.87
N PHE A 10 -1.11 -0.12 6.30
CA PHE A 10 -1.90 0.75 7.15
C PHE A 10 -2.11 0.10 8.50
N PRO A 11 -2.30 0.89 9.57
CA PRO A 11 -2.73 0.36 10.85
C PRO A 11 -4.19 -0.08 10.79
N ASN A 12 -5.07 0.69 10.12
CA ASN A 12 -6.51 0.41 9.94
C ASN A 12 -7.02 0.60 8.50
N VAL A 13 -8.07 -0.14 8.12
CA VAL A 13 -8.76 -0.03 6.80
C VAL A 13 -9.14 1.42 6.49
N THR A 14 -9.57 2.16 7.52
CA THR A 14 -9.97 3.57 7.39
C THR A 14 -8.88 4.44 6.80
N GLU A 15 -7.62 4.27 7.24
CA GLU A 15 -6.50 5.06 6.74
C GLU A 15 -6.15 4.68 5.29
N GLY A 16 -6.21 3.38 4.97
CA GLY A 16 -6.02 2.90 3.60
C GLY A 16 -7.09 3.43 2.65
N LEU A 17 -8.37 3.40 3.04
CA LEU A 17 -9.47 3.99 2.28
C LEU A 17 -9.36 5.52 2.17
N LYS A 18 -8.87 6.19 3.22
CA LYS A 18 -8.65 7.63 3.20
C LYS A 18 -7.56 7.99 2.19
N LEU A 19 -6.43 7.27 2.20
CA LEU A 19 -5.40 7.46 1.20
C LEU A 19 -5.90 7.13 -0.20
N GLU A 20 -6.63 6.02 -0.38
CA GLU A 20 -7.21 5.65 -1.67
C GLU A 20 -8.03 6.80 -2.29
N LYS A 21 -8.93 7.40 -1.53
CA LYS A 21 -9.73 8.53 -2.01
C LYS A 21 -8.86 9.71 -2.47
N LEU A 22 -7.76 9.97 -1.77
CA LEU A 22 -6.82 11.03 -2.13
C LEU A 22 -6.06 10.68 -3.41
N LEU A 23 -5.54 9.45 -3.51
CA LEU A 23 -4.85 8.98 -4.71
C LEU A 23 -5.77 8.99 -5.93
N LYS A 24 -7.04 8.59 -5.75
CA LYS A 24 -8.08 8.65 -6.77
C LYS A 24 -8.34 10.07 -7.26
N LYS A 25 -8.37 11.03 -6.32
CA LYS A 25 -8.57 12.45 -6.62
C LYS A 25 -7.40 13.02 -7.43
N GLU A 26 -6.18 12.60 -7.11
CA GLU A 26 -4.95 12.98 -7.80
C GLU A 26 -4.68 12.17 -9.08
N ALA A 27 -5.58 11.24 -9.44
CA ALA A 27 -5.43 10.32 -10.58
C ALA A 27 -4.10 9.52 -10.58
N ILE A 28 -3.57 9.24 -9.38
CA ILE A 28 -2.36 8.45 -9.19
C ILE A 28 -2.67 6.98 -9.46
N LYS A 29 -1.74 6.24 -10.07
CA LYS A 29 -1.89 4.80 -10.24
C LYS A 29 -1.67 4.09 -8.91
N TYR A 30 -2.73 3.48 -8.40
CA TYR A 30 -2.69 2.65 -7.20
C TYR A 30 -3.53 1.40 -7.39
N THR A 31 -3.20 0.34 -6.66
CA THR A 31 -3.97 -0.89 -6.61
C THR A 31 -4.23 -1.25 -5.16
N ILE A 32 -5.51 -1.22 -4.74
CA ILE A 32 -5.89 -1.82 -3.46
C ILE A 32 -5.80 -3.33 -3.59
N VAL A 33 -5.06 -3.94 -2.67
CA VAL A 33 -5.03 -5.39 -2.50
C VAL A 33 -5.65 -5.75 -1.14
N PRO A 34 -6.55 -6.73 -1.09
CA PRO A 34 -7.03 -7.25 0.19
C PRO A 34 -5.86 -7.94 0.89
N THR A 35 -5.68 -7.65 2.18
CA THR A 35 -4.72 -8.37 3.00
C THR A 35 -5.18 -9.83 3.08
N PRO A 36 -4.40 -10.81 2.59
CA PRO A 36 -4.79 -12.21 2.65
C PRO A 36 -5.01 -12.65 4.10
N ARG A 37 -5.97 -13.55 4.32
CA ARG A 37 -6.43 -14.02 5.65
C ARG A 37 -5.29 -14.48 6.59
N GLU A 38 -4.14 -14.88 6.05
CA GLU A 38 -2.93 -15.27 6.80
C GLU A 38 -2.20 -14.10 7.49
N LEU A 39 -2.36 -12.87 7.01
CA LEU A 39 -1.76 -11.64 7.58
C LEU A 39 -2.72 -10.88 8.51
N SER A 40 -3.84 -11.51 8.91
CA SER A 40 -4.88 -10.92 9.73
C SER A 40 -4.37 -10.65 11.16
N LYS A 41 -3.86 -9.43 11.38
CA LYS A 41 -3.69 -8.87 12.74
C LYS A 41 -4.25 -7.47 12.97
N SER A 42 -4.76 -6.76 11.95
CA SER A 42 -5.75 -5.68 12.18
C SER A 42 -6.29 -5.02 10.91
N CYS A 43 -5.57 -5.01 9.78
CA CYS A 43 -5.85 -3.96 8.80
C CYS A 43 -6.63 -4.34 7.53
N GLY A 44 -6.63 -5.60 7.11
CA GLY A 44 -7.51 -6.07 6.01
C GLY A 44 -7.22 -5.55 4.58
N ILE A 45 -6.52 -4.42 4.40
CA ILE A 45 -6.13 -3.88 3.09
C ILE A 45 -4.72 -3.28 3.07
N CYS A 46 -4.09 -3.31 1.89
CA CYS A 46 -2.85 -2.57 1.59
C CYS A 46 -2.97 -1.86 0.23
N ILE A 47 -2.18 -0.81 0.01
CA ILE A 47 -2.13 -0.09 -1.28
C ILE A 47 -0.80 -0.36 -1.96
N MET A 48 -0.85 -0.89 -3.18
CA MET A 48 0.32 -1.01 -4.05
C MET A 48 0.43 0.20 -4.97
N TYR A 49 1.65 0.72 -5.14
CA TYR A 49 1.96 1.89 -5.96
C TYR A 49 3.26 1.71 -6.73
N GLU A 50 3.50 2.57 -7.73
CA GLU A 50 4.76 2.61 -8.48
C GLU A 50 5.75 3.58 -7.83
N PHE A 51 7.04 3.25 -7.83
CA PHE A 51 8.09 4.12 -7.25
C PHE A 51 8.05 5.56 -7.78
N ARG A 52 7.67 5.74 -9.04
CA ARG A 52 7.55 7.05 -9.68
C ARG A 52 6.55 7.97 -8.96
N ASP A 53 5.51 7.39 -8.37
CA ASP A 53 4.46 8.10 -7.65
C ASP A 53 4.76 8.20 -6.14
N GLU A 54 5.82 7.55 -5.64
CA GLU A 54 6.15 7.54 -4.21
C GLU A 54 6.24 8.95 -3.61
N SER A 55 6.90 9.86 -4.33
CA SER A 55 7.09 11.24 -3.89
C SER A 55 5.77 11.99 -3.71
N LEU A 56 4.79 11.75 -4.61
CA LEU A 56 3.45 12.33 -4.51
C LEU A 56 2.69 11.70 -3.35
N ILE A 57 2.78 10.39 -3.19
CA ILE A 57 2.07 9.67 -2.13
C ILE A 57 2.59 10.09 -0.76
N LYS A 58 3.91 10.20 -0.58
CA LYS A 58 4.52 10.73 0.66
C LYS A 58 4.02 12.13 0.97
N ARG A 59 4.00 13.03 -0.02
CA ARG A 59 3.43 14.37 0.14
C ARG A 59 1.98 14.35 0.58
N ILE A 60 1.13 13.56 -0.06
CA ILE A 60 -0.29 13.45 0.29
C ILE A 60 -0.47 12.93 1.71
N VAL A 61 0.30 11.91 2.09
CA VAL A 61 0.29 11.32 3.43
C VAL A 61 0.70 12.36 4.47
N GLU A 62 1.75 13.13 4.22
CA GLU A 62 2.22 14.20 5.12
C GLU A 62 1.22 15.37 5.19
N GLU A 63 0.74 15.88 4.05
CA GLU A 63 -0.24 16.98 3.99
C GLU A 63 -1.55 16.63 4.71
N HIS A 64 -2.04 15.40 4.56
CA HIS A 64 -3.31 14.97 5.13
C HIS A 64 -3.16 14.28 6.50
N GLY A 65 -1.93 14.13 6.99
CA GLY A 65 -1.62 13.46 8.25
C GLY A 65 -2.12 12.01 8.31
N ILE A 66 -1.99 11.27 7.20
CA ILE A 66 -2.44 9.88 7.10
C ILE A 66 -1.49 9.00 7.92
N ARG A 67 -2.05 8.15 8.80
CA ARG A 67 -1.28 7.16 9.54
C ARG A 67 -1.07 5.91 8.69
N THR A 68 0.17 5.70 8.27
CA THR A 68 0.61 4.46 7.61
C THR A 68 1.50 3.66 8.54
N GLU A 69 1.40 2.33 8.53
CA GLU A 69 2.29 1.44 9.28
C GLU A 69 3.70 1.45 8.67
N GLY A 70 3.79 1.68 7.36
CA GLY A 70 5.05 1.97 6.67
C GLY A 70 5.02 1.61 5.19
N PHE A 71 6.03 2.08 4.48
CA PHE A 71 6.26 1.75 3.07
C PHE A 71 7.15 0.50 2.98
N LYS A 72 6.71 -0.51 2.23
CA LYS A 72 7.40 -1.77 1.99
C LYS A 72 7.62 -1.98 0.51
N SER A 73 8.87 -2.11 0.09
CA SER A 73 9.21 -2.62 -1.24
C SER A 73 9.28 -4.15 -1.19
N LEU A 74 8.69 -4.78 -2.20
CA LEU A 74 8.69 -6.22 -2.39
C LEU A 74 9.18 -6.47 -3.81
N THR A 75 10.42 -6.95 -3.90
CA THR A 75 10.94 -7.52 -5.13
C THR A 75 10.18 -8.82 -5.39
N LYS A 76 9.64 -9.02 -6.59
CA LYS A 76 9.05 -10.30 -7.02
C LYS A 76 10.12 -11.40 -7.08
N ARG A 77 10.61 -11.87 -5.93
CA ARG A 77 11.16 -13.22 -5.79
C ARG A 77 10.11 -14.02 -5.06
N LYS A 78 9.38 -14.87 -5.80
CA LYS A 78 8.43 -15.90 -5.32
C LYS A 78 8.33 -15.91 -3.78
N ALA A 79 7.51 -15.04 -3.21
CA ALA A 79 7.14 -15.21 -1.81
C ALA A 79 6.33 -16.50 -1.79
N ALA A 80 6.93 -17.55 -1.26
CA ALA A 80 6.28 -18.83 -1.05
C ALA A 80 5.11 -18.59 -0.09
N VAL A 81 3.92 -18.33 -0.63
CA VAL A 81 2.68 -18.41 0.14
C VAL A 81 2.47 -19.90 0.38
N LYS A 82 2.96 -20.35 1.53
CA LYS A 82 2.86 -21.73 1.97
C LYS A 82 1.48 -21.92 2.57
N PHE A 83 0.50 -22.13 1.70
CA PHE A 83 -0.80 -22.69 2.12
C PHE A 83 -0.52 -24.08 2.69
N ILE A 84 -0.61 -24.23 4.01
CA ILE A 84 -0.59 -25.53 4.72
C ILE A 84 -1.97 -26.18 4.57
#